data_AF-A0A8J4XLA7-F1
#
_entry.id   AF-A0A8J4XLA7-F1
#
_cell.length_a   1.000
_cell.length_b   1.000
_cell.length_c   1.000
_cell.angle_alpha   90.00
_cell.angle_beta   90.00
_cell.angle_gamma   90.00
#
_symmetry.space_group_name_H-M   'P 1'
#
loop_
_entity.id
_entity.type
_entity.pdbx_description
1 polymer ?
#
loop_
_entity_poly.entity_id
_entity_poly.type
_entity_poly.pdbx_seq_one_letter_code
_entity_poly.pdbx_strand_id
1 'polypeptide(L)'
;MKLEYKSMIDELFSKFPKLLDVKITDITDHNVLWYLSDYINSGYVRFEAGRKELYRLSILIENYAAKYKVPLLATFETSKRYKYVEDRYMELVKDIPKVWIIGNFNNPSLAPQPPKNAEVISCDGTNLTEIWMVLTKGDKGPFGLVAEDIGDGMFRGFFSISPTIINKAIEITEKSLKTKIDFGHKVVEND
;
A
#
# COMPACT_ATOMS: atom_id res chain seq x y z
N MET A 1 -26.67 8.60 -11.99
CA MET A 1 -26.40 8.07 -10.64
C MET A 1 -25.06 8.64 -10.22
N LYS A 2 -25.01 9.55 -9.24
CA LYS A 2 -23.73 10.01 -8.68
C LYS A 2 -23.15 8.82 -7.92
N LEU A 3 -21.96 8.34 -8.32
CA LEU A 3 -21.17 7.46 -7.47
C LEU A 3 -20.79 8.31 -6.26
N GLU A 4 -21.42 8.04 -5.11
CA GLU A 4 -20.93 8.61 -3.85
C GLU A 4 -19.55 8.02 -3.58
N TYR A 5 -18.56 8.90 -3.43
CA TYR A 5 -17.22 8.50 -3.05
C TYR A 5 -17.28 7.78 -1.70
N LYS A 6 -16.78 6.55 -1.66
CA LYS A 6 -16.68 5.77 -0.43
C LYS A 6 -15.22 5.61 -0.06
N SER A 7 -14.81 6.27 1.01
CA SER A 7 -13.44 6.17 1.53
C SER A 7 -13.09 4.74 1.90
N MET A 8 -11.94 4.28 1.41
CA MET A 8 -11.39 2.98 1.78
C MET A 8 -10.95 2.96 3.25
N ILE A 9 -10.34 4.05 3.72
CA ILE A 9 -9.87 4.18 5.10
C ILE A 9 -11.05 4.16 6.07
N ASP A 10 -12.13 4.87 5.78
CA ASP A 10 -13.32 4.87 6.63
C ASP A 10 -14.03 3.49 6.62
N GLU A 11 -14.08 2.80 5.48
CA GLU A 11 -14.59 1.43 5.41
C GLU A 11 -13.74 0.49 6.28
N LEU A 12 -12.42 0.62 6.26
CA LEU A 12 -11.52 -0.18 7.09
C LEU A 12 -11.70 0.12 8.58
N PHE A 13 -11.73 1.39 8.98
CA PHE A 13 -11.94 1.77 10.38
C PHE A 13 -13.32 1.40 10.90
N SER A 14 -14.35 1.33 10.04
CA SER A 14 -15.67 0.81 10.46
C SER A 14 -15.62 -0.66 10.91
N LYS A 15 -14.65 -1.45 10.40
CA LYS A 15 -14.42 -2.84 10.81
C LYS A 15 -13.50 -2.96 12.01
N PHE A 16 -12.63 -1.97 12.23
CA PHE A 16 -11.66 -1.95 13.31
C PHE A 16 -11.68 -0.61 14.07
N PRO A 17 -12.79 -0.26 14.74
CA PRO A 17 -12.96 1.08 15.32
C PRO A 17 -11.90 1.43 16.37
N LYS A 18 -11.39 0.44 17.11
CA LYS A 18 -10.32 0.63 18.11
C LYS A 18 -9.01 1.17 17.53
N LEU A 19 -8.79 1.05 16.21
CA LEU A 19 -7.62 1.64 15.55
C LEU A 19 -7.63 3.17 15.60
N LEU A 20 -8.81 3.77 15.80
CA LEU A 20 -8.96 5.21 15.94
C LEU A 20 -8.55 5.73 17.33
N ASP A 21 -8.47 4.85 18.33
CA ASP A 21 -8.07 5.22 19.70
C ASP A 21 -6.55 5.46 19.81
N VAL A 22 -5.77 4.91 18.86
CA VAL A 22 -4.32 5.09 18.80
C VAL A 22 -3.98 6.51 18.39
N LYS A 23 -3.20 7.24 19.19
CA LYS A 23 -2.82 8.63 18.88
C LYS A 23 -2.10 8.72 17.51
N ILE A 24 -2.36 9.83 16.81
CA ILE A 24 -1.60 10.17 15.60
C ILE A 24 -0.14 10.33 16.00
N THR A 25 0.73 9.63 15.29
CA THR A 25 2.18 9.70 15.43
C THR A 25 2.72 10.64 14.37
N ASP A 26 3.58 11.57 14.78
CA ASP A 26 4.31 12.42 13.85
C ASP A 26 5.46 11.62 13.21
N ILE A 27 5.26 11.21 11.97
CA ILE A 27 6.26 10.45 11.21
C ILE A 27 7.31 11.35 10.52
N THR A 28 7.21 12.67 10.69
CA THR A 28 8.24 13.62 10.27
C THR A 28 9.40 13.66 11.28
N ASP A 29 9.17 13.24 12.53
CA ASP A 29 10.23 13.11 13.52
C ASP A 29 11.08 11.87 13.25
N HIS A 30 12.20 12.12 12.59
CA HIS A 30 13.17 11.11 12.21
C HIS A 30 13.90 10.47 13.38
N ASN A 31 13.70 10.93 14.62
CA ASN A 31 14.26 10.30 15.81
C ASN A 31 13.39 9.16 16.35
N VAL A 32 12.12 9.08 15.93
CA VAL A 32 11.13 8.12 16.47
C VAL A 32 10.89 6.95 15.53
N LEU A 33 10.75 7.23 14.23
CA LEU A 33 10.44 6.21 13.21
C LEU A 33 11.36 6.39 12.02
N TRP A 34 12.62 5.93 12.15
CA TRP A 34 13.63 6.09 11.10
C TRP A 34 13.72 4.86 10.17
N TYR A 35 13.76 3.67 10.76
CA TYR A 35 13.93 2.40 10.08
C TYR A 35 12.63 1.61 10.01
N LEU A 36 12.53 0.67 9.07
CA LEU A 36 11.37 -0.22 9.00
C LEU A 36 11.17 -1.03 10.28
N SER A 37 12.27 -1.38 10.97
CA SER A 37 12.22 -2.07 12.26
C SER A 37 11.45 -1.28 13.32
N ASP A 38 11.52 0.05 13.30
CA ASP A 38 10.84 0.89 14.30
C ASP A 38 9.32 0.84 14.10
N TYR A 39 8.89 0.86 12.84
CA TYR A 39 7.48 0.64 12.46
C TYR A 39 7.01 -0.77 12.81
N ILE A 40 7.81 -1.79 12.49
CA ILE A 40 7.49 -3.19 12.81
C ILE A 40 7.38 -3.39 14.32
N ASN A 41 8.30 -2.83 15.11
CA ASN A 41 8.31 -2.93 16.57
C ASN A 41 7.11 -2.20 17.20
N SER A 42 6.67 -1.09 16.60
CA SER A 42 5.47 -0.36 17.03
C SER A 42 4.18 -1.14 16.74
N GLY A 43 4.21 -2.05 15.77
CA GLY A 43 3.10 -2.94 15.38
C GLY A 43 1.97 -2.25 14.62
N TYR A 44 1.53 -1.08 15.07
CA TYR A 44 0.55 -0.23 14.41
C TYR A 44 0.89 1.24 14.64
N VAL A 45 0.92 2.03 13.57
CA VAL A 45 1.20 3.48 13.60
C VAL A 45 0.13 4.18 12.79
N ARG A 46 -0.63 5.09 13.42
CA ARG A 46 -1.55 5.99 12.71
C ARG A 46 -0.86 7.33 12.49
N PHE A 47 -1.03 7.94 11.32
CA PHE A 47 -0.40 9.22 10.99
C PHE A 47 -1.30 10.09 10.09
N GLU A 48 -0.99 11.39 10.09
CA GLU A 48 -1.33 12.33 9.03
C GLU A 48 -0.02 12.94 8.54
N ALA A 49 0.28 12.81 7.25
CA ALA A 49 1.60 13.16 6.73
C ALA A 49 1.59 13.58 5.27
N GLY A 50 2.64 14.28 4.87
CA GLY A 50 2.88 14.66 3.48
C GLY A 50 3.52 13.54 2.66
N ARG A 51 3.52 13.73 1.34
CA ARG A 51 4.03 12.75 0.35
C ARG A 51 5.48 12.32 0.60
N LYS A 52 6.32 13.21 1.10
CA LYS A 52 7.73 12.93 1.34
C LYS A 52 7.88 11.79 2.36
N GLU A 53 7.07 11.81 3.40
CA GLU A 53 7.08 10.84 4.48
C GLU A 53 6.52 9.48 4.01
N LEU A 54 5.40 9.49 3.26
CA LEU A 54 4.87 8.27 2.66
C LEU A 54 5.85 7.64 1.64
N TYR A 55 6.50 8.46 0.82
CA TYR A 55 7.49 8.01 -0.15
C TYR A 55 8.68 7.35 0.55
N ARG A 56 9.17 7.94 1.64
CA ARG A 56 10.25 7.35 2.44
C ARG A 56 9.84 5.99 3.03
N LEU A 57 8.66 5.90 3.64
CA LEU A 57 8.16 4.64 4.18
C LEU A 57 7.93 3.58 3.07
N SER A 58 7.49 4.01 1.89
CA SER A 58 7.34 3.14 0.72
C SER A 58 8.69 2.51 0.34
N ILE A 59 9.76 3.30 0.25
CA ILE A 59 11.11 2.80 -0.03
C ILE A 59 11.57 1.77 1.01
N LEU A 60 11.25 1.99 2.29
CA LEU A 60 11.60 1.03 3.35
C LEU A 60 10.92 -0.33 3.14
N ILE A 61 9.64 -0.34 2.77
CA ILE A 61 8.85 -1.56 2.51
C ILE A 61 9.30 -2.23 1.20
N GLU A 62 9.54 -1.45 0.15
CA GLU A 62 10.04 -1.92 -1.15
C GLU A 62 11.41 -2.59 -1.01
N ASN A 63 12.34 -1.97 -0.27
CA ASN A 63 13.67 -2.54 -0.02
C ASN A 63 13.58 -3.84 0.79
N TYR A 64 12.64 -3.95 1.72
CA TYR A 64 12.36 -5.20 2.43
C TYR A 64 11.90 -6.27 1.43
N ALA A 65 10.94 -5.95 0.56
CA ALA A 65 10.41 -6.89 -0.42
C ALA A 65 11.49 -7.47 -1.35
N ALA A 66 12.36 -6.60 -1.87
CA ALA A 66 13.49 -7.00 -2.71
C ALA A 66 14.52 -7.82 -1.94
N LYS A 67 14.92 -7.36 -0.74
CA LYS A 67 15.93 -8.04 0.09
C LYS A 67 15.51 -9.47 0.45
N TYR A 68 14.25 -9.67 0.84
CA TYR A 68 13.74 -10.96 1.28
C TYR A 68 13.05 -11.75 0.16
N LYS A 69 13.02 -11.21 -1.07
CA LYS A 69 12.40 -11.83 -2.25
C LYS A 69 10.96 -12.26 -1.96
N VAL A 70 10.16 -11.33 -1.45
CA VAL A 70 8.76 -11.54 -1.09
C VAL A 70 7.84 -10.63 -1.89
N PRO A 71 6.56 -11.00 -2.12
CA PRO A 71 5.67 -10.21 -2.98
C PRO A 71 5.49 -8.76 -2.52
N LEU A 72 5.19 -7.88 -3.47
CA LEU A 72 4.98 -6.44 -3.25
C LEU A 72 3.68 -5.99 -3.94
N LEU A 73 2.89 -5.16 -3.27
CA LEU A 73 1.85 -4.36 -3.91
C LEU A 73 2.19 -2.89 -3.72
N ALA A 74 2.08 -2.10 -4.79
CA ALA A 74 2.25 -0.66 -4.75
C ALA A 74 1.15 0.03 -5.57
N THR A 75 0.55 1.09 -5.01
CA THR A 75 -0.37 1.97 -5.74
C THR A 75 0.30 3.25 -6.20
N PHE A 76 -0.16 3.76 -7.34
CA PHE A 76 0.25 5.02 -7.93
C PHE A 76 -0.99 5.81 -8.33
N GLU A 77 -1.20 6.97 -7.71
CA GLU A 77 -2.36 7.82 -7.95
C GLU A 77 -2.55 8.18 -9.45
N THR A 78 -1.46 8.33 -10.21
CA THR A 78 -1.54 8.62 -11.66
C THR A 78 -0.43 7.93 -12.46
N SER A 79 -0.66 7.70 -13.75
CA SER A 79 0.36 7.25 -14.71
C SER A 79 1.61 8.14 -14.72
N LYS A 80 1.47 9.46 -14.52
CA LYS A 80 2.61 10.39 -14.39
C LYS A 80 3.51 10.06 -13.20
N ARG A 81 2.93 9.60 -12.09
CA ARG A 81 3.72 9.21 -10.91
C ARG A 81 4.42 7.90 -11.10
N TYR A 82 3.75 6.94 -11.73
CA TYR A 82 4.42 5.71 -12.13
C TYR A 82 5.63 6.04 -13.02
N LYS A 83 5.45 6.86 -14.06
CA LYS A 83 6.54 7.29 -14.97
C LYS A 83 7.72 7.95 -14.24
N TYR A 84 7.47 8.68 -13.15
CA TYR A 84 8.53 9.30 -12.34
C TYR A 84 9.42 8.26 -11.63
N VAL A 85 8.86 7.09 -11.29
CA VAL A 85 9.60 6.02 -10.59
C VAL A 85 9.83 4.79 -11.46
N GLU A 86 9.47 4.84 -12.74
CA GLU A 86 9.40 3.70 -13.65
C GLU A 86 10.74 2.97 -13.73
N ASP A 87 11.84 3.67 -14.04
CA ASP A 87 13.17 3.05 -14.13
C ASP A 87 13.58 2.37 -12.81
N ARG A 88 13.31 3.02 -11.67
CA ARG A 88 13.60 2.46 -10.35
C ARG A 88 12.77 1.22 -10.07
N TYR A 89 11.48 1.24 -10.42
CA TYR A 89 10.59 0.11 -10.27
C TYR A 89 10.96 -1.03 -11.21
N MET A 90 11.37 -0.74 -12.45
CA MET A 90 11.82 -1.75 -13.41
C MET A 90 13.05 -2.50 -12.93
N GLU A 91 13.96 -1.83 -12.23
CA GLU A 91 15.09 -2.51 -11.56
C GLU A 91 14.65 -3.26 -10.29
N LEU A 92 13.91 -2.60 -9.40
CA LEU A 92 13.44 -3.18 -8.13
C LEU A 92 12.63 -4.47 -8.35
N VAL A 93 11.75 -4.47 -9.33
CA VAL A 93 10.82 -5.57 -9.61
C VAL A 93 11.59 -6.84 -9.97
N LYS A 94 12.77 -6.77 -10.60
CA LYS A 94 13.50 -7.97 -11.06
C LYS A 94 13.81 -8.97 -9.94
N ASP A 95 14.05 -8.46 -8.73
CA ASP A 95 14.41 -9.27 -7.56
C ASP A 95 13.21 -9.73 -6.73
N ILE A 96 12.00 -9.28 -7.07
CA ILE A 96 10.77 -9.55 -6.32
C ILE A 96 9.96 -10.65 -7.05
N PRO A 97 9.53 -11.73 -6.39
CA PRO A 97 8.87 -12.86 -7.08
C PRO A 97 7.54 -12.51 -7.75
N LYS A 98 6.78 -11.56 -7.19
CA LYS A 98 5.50 -11.10 -7.72
C LYS A 98 5.26 -9.65 -7.27
N VAL A 99 4.89 -8.79 -8.21
CA VAL A 99 4.54 -7.39 -7.93
C VAL A 99 3.19 -7.05 -8.51
N TRP A 100 2.33 -6.38 -7.74
CA TRP A 100 1.12 -5.73 -8.24
C TRP A 100 1.33 -4.22 -8.24
N ILE A 101 1.21 -3.62 -9.42
CA ILE A 101 1.33 -2.20 -9.67
C ILE A 101 -0.06 -1.68 -10.02
N ILE A 102 -0.70 -1.02 -9.06
CA ILE A 102 -2.03 -0.46 -9.24
C ILE A 102 -1.88 1.02 -9.57
N GLY A 103 -2.54 1.51 -10.61
CA GLY A 103 -2.52 2.94 -10.86
C GLY A 103 -3.54 3.40 -11.87
N ASN A 104 -3.74 4.71 -11.96
CA ASN A 104 -4.64 5.29 -12.94
C ASN A 104 -3.95 5.31 -14.32
N PHE A 105 -4.08 4.20 -15.05
CA PHE A 105 -3.54 3.99 -16.40
C PHE A 105 -4.64 4.18 -17.46
N ASN A 106 -5.20 5.39 -17.56
CA ASN A 106 -6.30 5.71 -18.49
C ASN A 106 -5.91 5.69 -19.98
N ASN A 107 -4.62 5.54 -20.26
CA ASN A 107 -4.12 5.38 -21.60
C ASN A 107 -3.39 4.02 -21.69
N PRO A 108 -3.94 3.03 -22.42
CA PRO A 108 -3.28 1.75 -22.65
C PRO A 108 -1.87 1.87 -23.24
N SER A 109 -1.60 2.96 -23.99
CA SER A 109 -0.27 3.26 -24.54
C SER A 109 0.73 3.79 -23.50
N LEU A 110 0.26 4.16 -22.30
CA LEU A 110 1.06 4.53 -21.13
C LEU A 110 1.06 3.42 -20.07
N ALA A 111 0.42 2.28 -20.34
CA ALA A 111 0.54 1.13 -19.47
C ALA A 111 1.99 0.64 -19.55
N PRO A 112 2.73 0.60 -18.43
CA PRO A 112 4.05 0.01 -18.40
C PRO A 112 4.04 -1.38 -19.03
N GLN A 113 5.16 -1.76 -19.64
CA GLN A 113 5.45 -3.15 -20.00
C GLN A 113 6.25 -3.76 -18.84
N PRO A 114 5.57 -4.24 -17.77
CA PRO A 114 6.27 -4.75 -16.61
C PRO A 114 7.10 -5.99 -16.96
N PRO A 115 8.15 -6.29 -16.19
CA PRO A 115 8.77 -7.62 -16.18
C PRO A 115 7.71 -8.71 -15.92
N LYS A 116 7.97 -9.95 -16.35
CA LYS A 116 6.98 -11.07 -16.28
C LYS A 116 6.39 -11.32 -14.89
N ASN A 117 7.11 -10.93 -13.84
CA ASN A 117 6.73 -11.07 -12.45
C ASN A 117 5.92 -9.88 -11.91
N ALA A 118 5.69 -8.83 -12.69
CA ALA A 118 4.85 -7.69 -12.33
C ALA A 118 3.54 -7.67 -13.13
N GLU A 119 2.48 -7.28 -12.45
CA GLU A 119 1.13 -7.14 -12.99
C GLU A 119 0.67 -5.71 -12.80
N VAL A 120 0.22 -5.08 -13.88
CA VAL A 120 -0.21 -3.68 -13.90
C VAL A 120 -1.72 -3.64 -13.99
N ILE A 121 -2.36 -3.02 -13.00
CA ILE A 121 -3.81 -2.99 -12.85
C ILE A 121 -4.28 -1.55 -12.88
N SER A 122 -5.22 -1.23 -13.77
CA SER A 122 -5.83 0.10 -13.79
C SER A 122 -6.84 0.24 -12.66
N CYS A 123 -6.75 1.33 -11.88
CA CYS A 123 -7.74 1.68 -10.86
C CYS A 123 -8.72 2.79 -11.30
N ASP A 124 -8.76 3.11 -12.59
CA ASP A 124 -9.65 4.16 -13.12
C ASP A 124 -11.11 3.94 -12.74
N GLY A 125 -11.79 5.03 -12.38
CA GLY A 125 -13.18 5.00 -11.96
C GLY A 125 -13.43 4.27 -10.63
N THR A 126 -12.39 3.91 -9.87
CA THR A 126 -12.51 3.32 -8.53
C THR A 126 -12.11 4.33 -7.45
N ASN A 127 -12.49 4.05 -6.20
CA ASN A 127 -12.07 4.84 -5.04
C ASN A 127 -10.57 4.68 -4.69
N LEU A 128 -9.80 3.89 -5.44
CA LEU A 128 -8.38 3.67 -5.20
C LEU A 128 -7.48 4.74 -5.84
N THR A 129 -8.05 5.70 -6.60
CA THR A 129 -7.27 6.79 -7.20
C THR A 129 -6.64 7.71 -6.17
N GLU A 130 -7.27 7.82 -4.99
CA GLU A 130 -6.81 8.63 -3.86
C GLU A 130 -6.01 7.82 -2.84
N ILE A 131 -5.72 6.53 -3.11
CA ILE A 131 -5.10 5.63 -2.14
C ILE A 131 -3.60 5.46 -2.42
N TRP A 132 -2.80 5.75 -1.39
CA TRP A 132 -1.38 5.40 -1.31
C TRP A 132 -1.22 4.13 -0.48
N MET A 133 -0.79 3.05 -1.11
CA MET A 133 -0.67 1.74 -0.49
C MET A 133 0.59 1.05 -0.96
N VAL A 134 1.39 0.59 0.02
CA VAL A 134 2.59 -0.20 -0.23
C VAL A 134 2.62 -1.35 0.77
N LEU A 135 2.41 -2.57 0.29
CA LEU A 135 2.25 -3.77 1.12
C LEU A 135 3.25 -4.84 0.70
N THR A 136 3.79 -5.57 1.67
CA THR A 136 4.64 -6.73 1.42
C THR A 136 4.34 -7.86 2.40
N LYS A 137 4.96 -9.04 2.20
CA LYS A 137 4.80 -10.19 3.09
C LYS A 137 5.92 -10.25 4.12
N GLY A 138 5.57 -10.29 5.40
CA GLY A 138 6.48 -10.63 6.49
C GLY A 138 6.23 -12.04 7.02
N ASP A 139 6.95 -12.42 8.07
CA ASP A 139 6.91 -13.78 8.64
C ASP A 139 5.51 -14.22 9.10
N LYS A 140 4.69 -13.26 9.58
CA LYS A 140 3.34 -13.50 10.11
C LYS A 140 2.23 -13.31 9.07
N GLY A 141 2.56 -12.89 7.86
CA GLY A 141 1.59 -12.49 6.83
C GLY A 141 1.87 -11.09 6.29
N PRO A 142 0.95 -10.52 5.49
CA PRO A 142 1.16 -9.22 4.88
C PRO A 142 1.17 -8.09 5.92
N PHE A 143 2.05 -7.12 5.69
CA PHE A 143 2.18 -5.88 6.43
C PHE A 143 2.41 -4.71 5.49
N GLY A 144 2.21 -3.48 5.97
CA GLY A 144 2.63 -2.30 5.24
C GLY A 144 1.82 -1.06 5.53
N LEU A 145 1.84 -0.17 4.54
CA LEU A 145 1.32 1.19 4.55
C LEU A 145 0.01 1.26 3.76
N VAL A 146 -1.01 1.89 4.33
CA VAL A 146 -2.25 2.30 3.64
C VAL A 146 -2.61 3.72 4.06
N ALA A 147 -2.80 4.61 3.10
CA ALA A 147 -3.19 5.98 3.33
C ALA A 147 -4.09 6.51 2.21
N GLU A 148 -4.88 7.53 2.51
CA GLU A 148 -5.80 8.19 1.61
C GLU A 148 -5.48 9.69 1.55
N ASP A 149 -5.46 10.25 0.34
CA ASP A 149 -5.31 11.70 0.11
C ASP A 149 -6.54 12.42 0.71
N ILE A 150 -6.30 13.41 1.56
CA ILE A 150 -7.33 14.23 2.22
C ILE A 150 -7.33 15.67 1.71
N GLY A 151 -6.58 15.96 0.65
CA GLY A 151 -6.39 17.30 0.10
C GLY A 151 -5.06 17.93 0.52
N ASP A 152 -4.68 18.99 -0.19
CA ASP A 152 -3.49 19.81 0.08
C ASP A 152 -2.16 19.03 0.14
N GLY A 153 -2.10 17.86 -0.49
CA GLY A 153 -0.93 16.98 -0.49
C GLY A 153 -0.71 16.23 0.83
N MET A 154 -1.71 16.23 1.71
CA MET A 154 -1.73 15.52 2.98
C MET A 154 -2.50 14.20 2.86
N PHE A 155 -2.07 13.22 3.64
CA PHE A 155 -2.65 11.88 3.64
C PHE A 155 -2.94 11.47 5.07
N ARG A 156 -4.11 10.88 5.30
CA ARG A 156 -4.41 10.15 6.55
C ARG A 156 -4.24 8.67 6.31
N GLY A 157 -3.62 7.97 7.26
CA GLY A 157 -3.37 6.55 7.07
C GLY A 157 -2.74 5.86 8.27
N PHE A 158 -2.26 4.65 8.00
CA PHE A 158 -1.57 3.85 8.99
C PHE A 158 -0.52 2.92 8.37
N PHE A 159 0.44 2.52 9.20
CA PHE A 159 1.26 1.34 9.02
C PHE A 159 0.76 0.24 9.97
N SER A 160 0.76 -1.02 9.53
CA SER A 160 0.36 -2.15 10.37
C SER A 160 1.12 -3.42 10.02
N ILE A 161 1.54 -4.16 11.05
CA ILE A 161 2.02 -5.55 10.91
C ILE A 161 0.91 -6.60 11.04
N SER A 162 -0.31 -6.18 11.35
CA SER A 162 -1.43 -7.10 11.58
C SER A 162 -1.96 -7.64 10.26
N PRO A 163 -1.81 -8.96 9.98
CA PRO A 163 -2.35 -9.56 8.76
C PRO A 163 -3.85 -9.38 8.66
N THR A 164 -4.58 -9.37 9.78
CA THR A 164 -6.03 -9.18 9.80
C THR A 164 -6.42 -7.81 9.24
N ILE A 165 -5.70 -6.75 9.61
CA ILE A 165 -5.97 -5.39 9.15
C ILE A 165 -5.57 -5.26 7.67
N ILE A 166 -4.41 -5.78 7.30
CA ILE A 166 -3.87 -5.65 5.94
C ILE A 166 -4.64 -6.51 4.95
N ASN A 167 -5.05 -7.73 5.31
CA ASN A 167 -5.93 -8.55 4.48
C ASN A 167 -7.27 -7.85 4.24
N LYS A 168 -7.82 -7.13 5.24
CA LYS A 168 -9.03 -6.34 5.02
C LYS A 168 -8.81 -5.22 4.00
N ALA A 169 -7.66 -4.55 4.04
CA ALA A 169 -7.30 -3.56 3.03
C ALA A 169 -7.21 -4.21 1.64
N ILE A 170 -6.53 -5.36 1.52
CA ILE A 170 -6.42 -6.14 0.28
C ILE A 170 -7.81 -6.54 -0.24
N GLU A 171 -8.70 -7.08 0.60
CA GLU A 171 -10.07 -7.46 0.21
C GLU A 171 -10.88 -6.28 -0.37
N ILE A 172 -10.73 -5.08 0.22
CA ILE A 172 -11.40 -3.87 -0.30
C ILE A 172 -10.82 -3.51 -1.67
N THR A 173 -9.50 -3.57 -1.82
CA THR A 173 -8.80 -3.33 -3.09
C THR A 173 -9.21 -4.33 -4.17
N GLU A 174 -9.21 -5.63 -3.86
CA GLU A 174 -9.64 -6.71 -4.75
C GLU A 174 -11.09 -6.51 -5.23
N LYS A 175 -11.99 -6.14 -4.31
CA LYS A 175 -13.39 -5.84 -4.62
C LYS A 175 -13.52 -4.64 -5.57
N SER A 176 -12.77 -3.57 -5.33
CA SER A 176 -12.77 -2.38 -6.18
C SER A 176 -12.23 -2.66 -7.58
N LEU A 177 -11.19 -3.49 -7.69
CA LEU A 177 -10.53 -3.81 -8.96
C LEU A 177 -11.10 -5.02 -9.69
N LYS A 178 -11.93 -5.84 -9.01
CA LYS A 178 -12.37 -7.17 -9.48
C LYS A 178 -11.20 -8.07 -9.88
N THR A 179 -10.11 -8.00 -9.11
CA THR A 179 -8.89 -8.79 -9.30
C THR A 179 -8.50 -9.51 -8.02
N LYS A 180 -7.61 -10.50 -8.10
CA LYS A 180 -7.05 -11.19 -6.94
C LYS A 180 -5.60 -10.78 -6.68
N ILE A 181 -5.29 -10.51 -5.43
CA ILE A 181 -3.97 -10.13 -4.92
C ILE A 181 -3.60 -11.15 -3.83
N ASP A 182 -2.64 -12.03 -4.13
CA ASP A 182 -2.30 -13.16 -3.26
C ASP A 182 -0.87 -13.06 -2.73
N PHE A 183 -0.70 -12.67 -1.46
CA PHE A 183 0.60 -12.67 -0.78
C PHE A 183 1.05 -14.08 -0.32
N GLY A 184 0.34 -15.14 -0.72
CA GLY A 184 0.58 -16.52 -0.35
C GLY A 184 0.25 -16.74 1.12
N HIS A 185 -1.02 -16.99 1.43
CA HIS A 185 -1.43 -17.34 2.79
C HIS A 185 -0.75 -18.63 3.25
N LYS A 186 -0.14 -18.63 4.44
CA LYS A 186 -0.34 -19.77 5.34
C LYS A 186 -1.66 -19.48 6.04
N VAL A 187 -2.71 -20.20 5.65
CA VAL A 187 -3.92 -20.26 6.45
C VAL A 187 -3.50 -20.82 7.81
N VAL A 188 -3.52 -20.01 8.85
CA VAL A 188 -3.55 -20.55 10.20
C VAL A 188 -5.01 -20.95 10.40
N GLU A 189 -5.29 -22.23 10.16
CA GLU A 189 -6.51 -22.84 10.66
C GLU A 189 -6.45 -22.70 12.19
N ASN A 190 -7.41 -21.96 12.75
CA ASN A 190 -7.62 -22.00 14.18
C ASN A 190 -8.29 -23.35 14.47
N ASP A 191 -7.55 -24.28 15.06
CA ASP A 191 -8.11 -25.37 15.85
C ASP A 191 -8.81 -24.81 17.11
#